data_AF-A0A2P6V3V6-F1
#
_entry.id   AF-A0A2P6V3V6-F1
#
_cell.length_a   1.000
_cell.length_b   1.000
_cell.length_c   1.000
_cell.angle_alpha   90.00
_cell.angle_beta   90.00
_cell.angle_gamma   90.00
#
_symmetry.space_group_name_H-M   'P 1'
#
loop_
_entity.id
_entity.type
_entity.pdbx_description
1 polymer ?
#
loop_
_entity_poly.entity_id
_entity_poly.type
_entity_poly.pdbx_seq_one_letter_code
_entity_poly.pdbx_strand_id
1 'polypeptide(L)'
;MRASRPPGPLVLFAAAAAAHALAPRPAAAHAFLSLPESRNYDINWRYCPHCLNNGGAGPSSDFGQLVWPATTHPACGTAELADARRVVQDHAPGQVIDVKVFFSTQHGGRHWLKLCPRAAVDLACFDQTAAL
;
A
#
# COMPACT_ATOMS: atom_id res chain seq x y z
N MET A 1 55.33 -12.76 15.30
CA MET A 1 53.99 -12.22 14.98
C MET A 1 54.13 -11.34 13.74
N ARG A 2 53.52 -11.70 12.58
CA ARG A 2 53.57 -10.84 11.39
C ARG A 2 52.37 -9.90 11.40
N ALA A 3 52.63 -8.59 11.43
CA ALA A 3 51.59 -7.58 11.25
C ALA A 3 51.10 -7.61 9.80
N SER A 4 49.78 -7.76 9.61
CA SER A 4 49.15 -7.62 8.31
C SER A 4 49.23 -6.16 7.86
N ARG A 5 49.68 -5.93 6.62
CA ARG A 5 49.60 -4.60 6.00
C ARG A 5 48.13 -4.26 5.72
N PRO A 6 47.68 -3.03 5.99
CA PRO A 6 46.32 -2.63 5.68
C PRO A 6 46.07 -2.68 4.17
N PRO A 7 44.83 -2.98 3.74
CA PRO A 7 44.48 -2.99 2.34
C PRO A 7 44.70 -1.60 1.72
N GLY A 8 45.23 -1.58 0.50
CA GLY A 8 45.41 -0.35 -0.26
C GLY A 8 44.07 0.27 -0.67
N PRO A 9 44.05 1.59 -0.97
CA PRO A 9 42.82 2.33 -1.26
C PRO A 9 42.00 1.74 -2.41
N LEU A 10 42.65 1.17 -3.44
CA LEU A 10 41.97 0.52 -4.57
C LEU A 10 41.09 -0.67 -4.13
N VAL A 11 41.54 -1.44 -3.15
CA VAL A 11 40.81 -2.60 -2.61
C VAL A 11 39.59 -2.14 -1.81
N LEU A 12 39.72 -1.05 -1.05
CA LEU A 12 38.62 -0.45 -0.31
C LEU A 12 37.54 0.12 -1.24
N PHE A 13 37.92 0.79 -2.32
CA PHE A 13 36.97 1.30 -3.32
C PHE A 13 36.22 0.18 -4.03
N ALA A 14 36.91 -0.89 -4.44
CA ALA A 14 36.28 -2.04 -5.08
C ALA A 14 35.28 -2.73 -4.14
N ALA A 15 35.63 -2.88 -2.85
CA ALA A 15 34.74 -3.46 -1.85
C ALA A 15 33.49 -2.60 -1.60
N ALA A 16 33.64 -1.28 -1.53
CA ALA A 16 32.51 -0.36 -1.36
C ALA A 16 31.57 -0.35 -2.58
N ALA A 17 32.12 -0.36 -3.80
CA ALA A 17 31.33 -0.42 -5.02
C ALA A 17 30.54 -1.74 -5.15
N ALA A 18 31.19 -2.88 -4.81
CA ALA A 18 30.53 -4.18 -4.79
C ALA A 18 29.42 -4.23 -3.74
N ALA A 19 29.65 -3.70 -2.53
CA ALA A 19 28.65 -3.63 -1.48
C ALA A 19 27.43 -2.78 -1.90
N HIS A 20 27.64 -1.69 -2.63
CA HIS A 20 26.55 -0.84 -3.13
C HIS A 20 25.77 -1.50 -4.26
N ALA A 21 26.45 -2.24 -5.16
CA ALA A 21 25.80 -2.98 -6.24
C ALA A 21 24.97 -4.18 -5.72
N LEU A 22 25.37 -4.76 -4.59
CA LEU A 22 24.69 -5.87 -3.92
C LEU A 22 23.67 -5.42 -2.88
N ALA A 23 23.56 -4.12 -2.61
CA ALA A 23 22.56 -3.62 -1.69
C ALA A 23 21.16 -3.93 -2.25
N PRO A 24 20.28 -4.58 -1.47
CA PRO A 24 18.92 -4.83 -1.91
C PRO A 24 18.25 -3.49 -2.21
N ARG A 25 17.79 -3.32 -3.44
CA ARG A 25 16.99 -2.14 -3.79
C ARG A 25 15.70 -2.21 -2.97
N PRO A 26 15.25 -1.10 -2.36
CA PRO A 26 13.96 -1.08 -1.71
C PRO A 26 12.89 -1.45 -2.75
N ALA A 27 12.31 -2.63 -2.61
CA ALA A 27 11.15 -3.00 -3.40
C ALA A 27 9.98 -2.14 -2.91
N ALA A 28 9.15 -1.65 -3.81
CA ALA A 28 7.95 -0.90 -3.45
C ALA A 28 6.76 -1.88 -3.43
N ALA A 29 6.12 -2.05 -2.27
CA ALA A 29 4.85 -2.77 -2.20
C ALA A 29 3.72 -1.84 -2.56
N HIS A 30 2.90 -2.32 -3.48
CA HIS A 30 1.71 -1.66 -3.90
C HIS A 30 0.58 -2.69 -3.93
N ALA A 31 -0.62 -2.24 -3.57
CA ALA A 31 -1.76 -3.12 -3.45
C ALA A 31 -3.04 -2.44 -3.91
N PHE A 32 -4.02 -3.26 -4.26
CA PHE A 32 -5.39 -2.82 -4.49
C PHE A 32 -6.36 -3.97 -4.22
N LEU A 33 -7.59 -3.62 -3.91
CA LEU A 33 -8.68 -4.57 -3.77
C LEU A 33 -9.16 -5.02 -5.15
N SER A 34 -8.96 -6.29 -5.49
CA SER A 34 -9.32 -6.88 -6.79
C SER A 34 -10.67 -7.59 -6.78
N LEU A 35 -11.15 -8.03 -5.61
CA LEU A 35 -12.50 -8.57 -5.44
C LEU A 35 -13.09 -8.13 -4.08
N PRO A 36 -14.28 -7.50 -4.05
CA PRO A 36 -14.97 -6.94 -5.22
C PRO A 36 -14.11 -5.91 -5.96
N GLU A 37 -14.38 -5.68 -7.24
CA GLU A 37 -13.62 -4.74 -8.06
C GLU A 37 -13.63 -3.34 -7.43
N SER A 38 -12.47 -2.85 -7.00
CA SER A 38 -12.35 -1.49 -6.47
C SER A 38 -12.39 -0.43 -7.58
N ARG A 39 -12.72 0.81 -7.21
CA ARG A 39 -12.86 1.92 -8.17
C ARG A 39 -11.59 2.16 -8.98
N ASN A 40 -10.42 2.09 -8.33
CA ASN A 40 -9.11 2.19 -8.97
C ASN A 40 -8.77 1.00 -9.85
N TYR A 41 -9.29 -0.19 -9.54
CA TYR A 41 -9.22 -1.31 -10.46
C TYR A 41 -10.03 -1.01 -11.72
N ASP A 42 -11.31 -0.66 -11.59
CA ASP A 42 -12.18 -0.38 -12.74
C ASP A 42 -11.61 0.71 -13.67
N ILE A 43 -11.11 1.83 -13.11
CA ILE A 43 -10.66 2.95 -13.95
C ILE A 43 -9.22 2.85 -14.45
N ASN A 44 -8.34 2.09 -13.77
CA ASN A 44 -6.90 2.16 -14.01
C ASN A 44 -6.20 0.80 -14.05
N TRP A 45 -6.94 -0.30 -14.27
CA TRP A 45 -6.38 -1.66 -14.17
C TRP A 45 -5.11 -1.89 -15.02
N ARG A 46 -5.00 -1.24 -16.19
CA ARG A 46 -3.90 -1.44 -17.15
C ARG A 46 -2.61 -0.74 -16.79
N TYR A 47 -2.65 0.26 -15.93
CA TYR A 47 -1.50 1.13 -15.70
C TYR A 47 -1.00 1.03 -14.27
N CYS A 48 -1.75 1.58 -13.32
CA CYS A 48 -1.35 1.49 -11.92
C CYS A 48 -2.56 1.55 -10.97
N PRO A 49 -3.39 0.49 -10.92
CA PRO A 49 -4.46 0.43 -9.92
C PRO A 49 -3.88 0.42 -8.49
N HIS A 50 -2.64 -0.05 -8.34
CA HIS A 50 -1.95 -0.20 -7.07
C HIS A 50 -1.23 1.06 -6.57
N CYS A 51 -1.24 2.17 -7.33
CA CYS A 51 -0.51 3.40 -6.98
C CYS A 51 -1.21 4.30 -5.93
N LEU A 52 -2.30 3.84 -5.29
CA LEU A 52 -3.03 4.65 -4.30
C LEU A 52 -2.39 4.61 -2.91
N ASN A 53 -1.12 5.01 -2.82
CA ASN A 53 -0.33 4.96 -1.60
C ASN A 53 -0.20 6.32 -0.90
N ASN A 54 -1.21 7.20 -1.03
CA ASN A 54 -1.24 8.54 -0.41
C ASN A 54 0.03 9.38 -0.64
N GLY A 55 0.71 9.24 -1.78
CA GLY A 55 1.98 9.96 -2.06
C GLY A 55 3.24 9.30 -1.50
N GLY A 56 3.15 8.05 -1.04
CA GLY A 56 4.30 7.22 -0.64
C GLY A 56 4.33 6.83 0.83
N ALA A 57 5.41 6.18 1.25
CA ALA A 57 5.57 5.62 2.58
C ALA A 57 5.61 6.70 3.70
N GLY A 58 6.12 7.90 3.42
CA GLY A 58 6.13 9.00 4.40
C GLY A 58 4.71 9.41 4.79
N PRO A 59 3.90 9.94 3.85
CA PRO A 59 2.53 10.37 4.16
C PRO A 59 1.58 9.23 4.56
N SER A 60 1.85 7.99 4.14
CA SER A 60 1.04 6.83 4.49
C SER A 60 1.33 6.29 5.89
N SER A 61 2.60 6.00 6.19
CA SER A 61 2.98 5.15 7.33
C SER A 61 4.14 5.69 8.16
N ASP A 62 4.46 6.99 8.02
CA ASP A 62 5.64 7.61 8.63
C ASP A 62 6.91 6.77 8.36
N PHE A 63 7.13 6.44 7.08
CA PHE A 63 8.25 5.60 6.64
C PHE A 63 8.27 4.18 7.25
N GLY A 64 7.10 3.61 7.55
CA GLY A 64 6.98 2.21 7.99
C GLY A 64 6.81 2.02 9.49
N GLN A 65 6.59 3.08 10.27
CA GLN A 65 6.32 3.02 11.72
C GLN A 65 4.92 2.47 12.06
N LEU A 66 4.18 1.93 11.08
CA LEU A 66 2.84 1.36 11.21
C LEU A 66 1.80 2.33 11.82
N VAL A 67 2.04 3.64 11.69
CA VAL A 67 1.08 4.69 12.03
C VAL A 67 0.26 5.00 10.79
N TRP A 68 -1.01 4.57 10.77
CA TRP A 68 -1.94 4.90 9.68
C TRP A 68 -3.15 5.67 10.20
N PRO A 69 -3.53 6.78 9.54
CA PRO A 69 -2.75 7.50 8.53
C PRO A 69 -1.72 8.45 9.17
N ALA A 70 -0.53 8.57 8.57
CA ALA A 70 0.46 9.56 9.04
C ALA A 70 0.09 11.00 8.65
N THR A 71 -0.73 11.19 7.61
CA THR A 71 -1.21 12.49 7.13
C THR A 71 -2.67 12.42 6.68
N THR A 72 -3.32 13.56 6.42
CA THR A 72 -4.66 13.59 5.86
C THR A 72 -4.71 12.87 4.51
N HIS A 73 -5.77 12.09 4.28
CA HIS A 73 -6.00 11.39 3.02
C HIS A 73 -7.50 11.39 2.66
N PRO A 74 -7.85 11.28 1.37
CA PRO A 74 -9.23 11.04 0.96
C PRO A 74 -9.65 9.59 1.27
N ALA A 75 -10.95 9.35 1.38
CA ALA A 75 -11.51 8.03 1.73
C ALA A 75 -11.22 6.94 0.69
N CYS A 76 -11.07 7.31 -0.57
CA CYS A 76 -10.86 6.38 -1.69
C CYS A 76 -9.50 6.58 -2.39
N GLY A 77 -8.49 7.10 -1.68
CA GLY A 77 -7.12 7.27 -2.17
C GLY A 77 -6.88 8.52 -3.03
N THR A 78 -7.87 8.95 -3.82
CA THR A 78 -7.86 10.26 -4.50
C THR A 78 -9.28 10.84 -4.67
N ALA A 79 -9.39 12.13 -4.99
CA ALA A 79 -10.67 12.83 -5.13
C ALA A 79 -11.51 12.31 -6.32
N GLU A 80 -10.87 11.92 -7.42
CA GLU A 80 -11.53 11.38 -8.63
C GLU A 80 -12.22 10.04 -8.37
N LEU A 81 -11.89 9.38 -7.26
CA LEU A 81 -12.45 8.12 -6.83
C LEU A 81 -13.49 8.29 -5.73
N ALA A 82 -13.88 9.50 -5.35
CA ALA A 82 -14.87 9.74 -4.29
C ALA A 82 -16.28 9.29 -4.68
N ASP A 83 -16.62 9.33 -5.98
CA ASP A 83 -17.88 8.83 -6.50
C ASP A 83 -17.88 7.30 -6.61
N ALA A 84 -18.94 6.66 -6.09
CA ALA A 84 -19.15 5.22 -6.13
C ALA A 84 -19.33 4.66 -7.53
N ARG A 85 -19.76 5.48 -8.49
CA ARG A 85 -20.05 5.09 -9.87
C ARG A 85 -21.11 3.98 -9.94
N ARG A 86 -20.69 2.71 -9.99
CA ARG A 86 -21.57 1.55 -10.16
C ARG A 86 -21.42 0.55 -9.02
N VAL A 87 -22.51 -0.16 -8.74
CA VAL A 87 -22.47 -1.37 -7.92
C VAL A 87 -21.79 -2.48 -8.73
N VAL A 88 -20.80 -3.13 -8.14
CA VAL A 88 -20.05 -4.24 -8.77
C VAL A 88 -20.49 -5.61 -8.23
N GLN A 89 -21.13 -5.64 -7.06
CA GLN A 89 -21.58 -6.86 -6.42
C GLN A 89 -22.65 -6.54 -5.37
N ASP A 90 -23.65 -7.42 -5.26
CA ASP A 90 -24.69 -7.39 -4.24
C ASP A 90 -24.45 -8.50 -3.21
N HIS A 91 -24.80 -8.23 -1.96
CA HIS A 91 -24.64 -9.16 -0.84
C HIS A 91 -25.86 -9.17 0.06
N ALA A 92 -26.21 -10.34 0.60
CA ALA A 92 -27.19 -10.44 1.66
C ALA A 92 -26.60 -9.97 3.00
N PRO A 93 -27.40 -9.39 3.91
CA PRO A 93 -26.96 -9.10 5.27
C PRO A 93 -26.41 -10.36 5.97
N GLY A 94 -25.25 -10.24 6.63
CA GLY A 94 -24.58 -11.34 7.31
C GLY A 94 -23.89 -12.36 6.39
N GLN A 95 -23.93 -12.16 5.07
CA GLN A 95 -23.23 -13.03 4.13
C GLN A 95 -21.70 -12.97 4.36
N VAL A 96 -21.07 -14.14 4.45
CA VAL A 96 -19.61 -14.26 4.36
C VAL A 96 -19.19 -14.04 2.91
N ILE A 97 -18.29 -13.10 2.67
CA ILE A 97 -17.86 -12.71 1.33
C ILE A 97 -16.37 -12.98 1.13
N ASP A 98 -16.02 -13.34 -0.11
CA ASP A 98 -14.63 -13.41 -0.53
C ASP A 98 -14.10 -12.02 -0.82
N VAL A 99 -12.93 -11.72 -0.25
CA VAL A 99 -12.20 -10.48 -0.50
C VAL A 99 -10.81 -10.83 -1.02
N LYS A 100 -10.43 -10.26 -2.16
CA LYS A 100 -9.09 -10.47 -2.76
C LYS A 100 -8.35 -9.16 -2.86
N VAL A 101 -7.13 -9.16 -2.33
CA VAL A 101 -6.19 -8.04 -2.43
C VAL A 101 -5.01 -8.49 -3.26
N PHE A 102 -4.70 -7.76 -4.32
CA PHE A 102 -3.48 -7.96 -5.08
C PHE A 102 -2.33 -7.22 -4.41
N PHE A 103 -1.15 -7.86 -4.37
CA PHE A 103 0.10 -7.24 -3.92
C PHE A 103 1.17 -7.41 -5.00
N SER A 104 1.82 -6.31 -5.40
CA SER A 104 2.99 -6.37 -6.30
C SER A 104 4.20 -6.99 -5.59
N THR A 105 4.31 -6.76 -4.29
CA THR A 105 5.33 -7.32 -3.39
C THR A 105 4.73 -7.35 -1.98
N GLN A 106 4.96 -8.43 -1.24
CA GLN A 106 4.46 -8.57 0.13
C GLN A 106 5.47 -7.98 1.13
N HIS A 107 5.12 -6.85 1.75
CA HIS A 107 5.94 -6.17 2.78
C HIS A 107 5.44 -6.37 4.20
N GLY A 108 4.41 -7.20 4.39
CA GLY A 108 3.72 -7.37 5.66
C GLY A 108 2.87 -6.14 6.01
N GLY A 109 2.58 -5.98 7.30
CA GLY A 109 1.76 -4.88 7.82
C GLY A 109 0.36 -5.33 8.25
N ARG A 110 -0.57 -4.39 8.30
CA ARG A 110 -1.97 -4.60 8.69
C ARG A 110 -2.91 -4.05 7.63
N HIS A 111 -3.99 -4.77 7.37
CA HIS A 111 -5.04 -4.37 6.44
C HIS A 111 -6.36 -4.33 7.18
N TRP A 112 -7.14 -3.27 6.95
CA TRP A 112 -8.48 -3.12 7.48
C TRP A 112 -9.45 -2.93 6.32
N LEU A 113 -10.59 -3.60 6.41
CA LEU A 113 -11.72 -3.40 5.52
C LEU A 113 -12.81 -2.72 6.34
N LYS A 114 -13.36 -1.64 5.80
CA LYS A 114 -14.42 -0.84 6.45
C LYS A 114 -15.60 -0.74 5.49
N LEU A 115 -16.80 -0.70 6.06
CA LEU A 115 -18.04 -0.57 5.30
C LEU A 115 -18.71 0.77 5.64
N CYS A 116 -19.17 1.48 4.61
CA CYS A 116 -20.02 2.66 4.76
C CYS A 116 -21.42 2.31 4.23
N PRO A 117 -22.48 2.36 5.05
CA PRO A 117 -23.83 1.90 4.65
C PRO A 117 -24.60 2.91 3.77
N ARG A 118 -23.95 3.95 3.25
CA ARG A 118 -24.55 5.00 2.42
C ARG A 118 -23.75 5.24 1.14
N ALA A 119 -24.44 5.72 0.10
CA ALA A 119 -23.83 5.96 -1.21
C ALA A 119 -22.78 7.10 -1.20
N ALA A 120 -23.06 8.18 -0.46
CA ALA A 120 -22.09 9.25 -0.25
C ALA A 120 -21.07 8.81 0.80
N VAL A 121 -19.83 8.51 0.39
CA VAL A 121 -18.79 7.98 1.27
C VAL A 121 -17.82 9.08 1.72
N ASP A 122 -17.45 9.05 3.00
CA ASP A 122 -16.38 9.85 3.59
C ASP A 122 -15.69 9.06 4.71
N LEU A 123 -14.59 9.60 5.26
CA LEU A 123 -13.86 8.93 6.33
C LEU A 123 -14.71 8.72 7.58
N ALA A 124 -15.52 9.71 7.95
CA ALA A 124 -16.39 9.62 9.11
C ALA A 124 -17.39 8.48 8.99
N CYS A 125 -17.89 8.19 7.78
CA CYS A 125 -18.75 7.04 7.53
C CYS A 125 -18.03 5.71 7.76
N PHE A 126 -16.79 5.57 7.27
CA PHE A 126 -16.02 4.34 7.44
C PHE A 126 -15.58 4.11 8.89
N ASP A 127 -15.42 5.18 9.67
CA ASP A 127 -15.06 5.11 11.09
C ASP A 127 -16.25 4.85 12.01
N GLN A 128 -17.48 4.84 11.47
CA GLN A 128 -18.61 4.25 12.15
C GLN A 128 -18.37 2.75 12.19
N THR A 129 -17.76 2.28 13.28
CA THR A 129 -17.67 0.87 13.64
C THR A 129 -19.10 0.36 13.80
N ALA A 130 -19.75 0.03 12.69
CA ALA A 130 -21.01 -0.67 12.75
C ALA A 130 -20.68 -2.02 13.38
N ALA A 131 -21.08 -2.19 14.64
CA ALA A 131 -21.47 -3.48 15.16
C ALA A 131 -22.55 -4.02 14.20
N LEU A 132 -22.10 -4.71 13.16
CA LEU A 132 -22.94 -5.51 12.27
C LEU A 132 -23.08 -6.90 12.88
#